data_AF-A0A8H4BAB2-F1
#
_entry.id   AF-A0A8H4BAB2-F1
#
_cell.length_a   1.000
_cell.length_b   1.000
_cell.length_c   1.000
_cell.angle_alpha   90.00
_cell.angle_beta   90.00
_cell.angle_gamma   90.00
#
_symmetry.space_group_name_H-M   'P 1'
#
loop_
_entity.id
_entity.type
_entity.pdbx_description
1 polymer ?
#
loop_
_entity_poly.entity_id
_entity_poly.type
_entity_poly.pdbx_seq_one_letter_code
_entity_poly.pdbx_strand_id
1 'polypeptide(L)'
;MYPNDSNFIPSITDQVEMFYNQKNLRELDMEETAIIFWVGVNDVFKMFEKNGNDNTAAMEQDYQRVVDCIGTNIRNIRRIYASNKFIVFGVPPLERMPFYADTDLASSRETAANQLNEQLTKEVEKMNKHLQSLELDLVDVHKMLDDIVDHPSMFEIINAKDPYWDACQGQCTDEMDAYVWWDKTHLTGGVHRLIANSILMAGSLAPETYLSDKVDVDQLLQEPHSPYKSPTYKPKRNTGEIDRVIRKLNEEKEKEQHQHQQDDLLNDQDGQQQSQSSAATTAPTHHFVYFGVSATIIVSIAFLLFIRTKRRRRNHLAALSGLLKGNTDRGRFMPLRNLDSEQV
;
A
#
# COMPACT_ATOMS: atom_id res chain seq x y z
N MET A 1 -34.00 17.31 -4.65
CA MET A 1 -33.32 18.33 -5.48
C MET A 1 -31.88 18.39 -4.99
N TYR A 2 -30.97 17.71 -5.67
CA TYR A 2 -29.58 17.61 -5.23
C TYR A 2 -28.90 18.98 -5.41
N PRO A 3 -28.12 19.45 -4.44
CA PRO A 3 -27.40 20.71 -4.56
C PRO A 3 -26.39 20.62 -5.71
N ASN A 4 -26.16 21.75 -6.36
CA ASN A 4 -25.32 21.93 -7.54
C ASN A 4 -23.97 21.18 -7.42
N ASP A 5 -23.68 20.29 -8.38
CA ASP A 5 -22.55 19.33 -8.38
C ASP A 5 -21.14 19.96 -8.49
N SER A 6 -21.02 21.29 -8.52
CA SER A 6 -19.74 21.99 -8.74
C SER A 6 -18.76 21.89 -7.56
N ASN A 7 -19.23 21.48 -6.37
CA ASN A 7 -18.44 21.43 -5.13
C ASN A 7 -18.27 20.00 -4.59
N PHE A 8 -18.48 18.98 -5.42
CA PHE A 8 -18.31 17.59 -5.00
C PHE A 8 -16.81 17.22 -4.93
N ILE A 9 -16.35 16.88 -3.73
CA ILE A 9 -15.02 16.32 -3.48
C ILE A 9 -15.16 14.79 -3.39
N PRO A 10 -14.48 14.02 -4.26
CA PRO A 10 -14.63 12.57 -4.29
C PRO A 10 -13.93 11.90 -3.11
N SER A 11 -14.65 11.02 -2.41
CA SER A 11 -14.07 10.10 -1.43
C SER A 11 -13.18 9.04 -2.10
N ILE A 12 -12.43 8.30 -1.31
CA ILE A 12 -11.68 7.10 -1.78
C ILE A 12 -12.59 6.11 -2.52
N THR A 13 -13.80 5.86 -2.01
CA THR A 13 -14.77 4.95 -2.63
C THR A 13 -15.24 5.47 -3.99
N ASP A 14 -15.44 6.79 -4.10
CA ASP A 14 -15.76 7.43 -5.38
C ASP A 14 -14.59 7.27 -6.37
N GLN A 15 -13.36 7.49 -5.91
CA GLN A 15 -12.15 7.37 -6.75
C GLN A 15 -11.91 5.92 -7.22
N VAL A 16 -12.18 4.91 -6.39
CA VAL A 16 -12.07 3.49 -6.78
C VAL A 16 -13.09 3.15 -7.87
N GLU A 17 -14.34 3.60 -7.75
CA GLU A 17 -15.34 3.38 -8.80
C GLU A 17 -15.03 4.20 -10.06
N MET A 18 -14.49 5.41 -9.92
CA MET A 18 -14.02 6.21 -11.06
C MET A 18 -12.86 5.54 -11.79
N PHE A 19 -11.90 4.95 -11.07
CA PHE A 19 -10.81 4.15 -11.64
C PHE A 19 -11.37 2.93 -12.39
N TYR A 20 -12.33 2.23 -11.80
CA TYR A 20 -13.03 1.12 -12.46
C TYR A 20 -13.77 1.49 -13.74
N ASN A 21 -14.35 2.67 -13.81
CA ASN A 21 -15.05 3.11 -15.00
C ASN A 21 -14.14 3.58 -16.15
N GLN A 22 -12.82 3.55 -15.96
CA GLN A 22 -11.85 3.93 -16.98
C GLN A 22 -11.32 2.69 -17.70
N LYS A 23 -11.81 2.47 -18.93
CA LYS A 23 -11.46 1.30 -19.74
C LYS A 23 -9.94 1.09 -19.86
N ASN A 24 -9.18 2.14 -20.18
CA ASN A 24 -7.73 2.04 -20.34
C ASN A 24 -7.02 1.65 -19.04
N LEU A 25 -7.56 2.03 -17.88
CA LEU A 25 -6.98 1.67 -16.59
C LEU A 25 -7.34 0.24 -16.15
N ARG A 26 -8.46 -0.29 -16.64
CA ARG A 26 -8.82 -1.71 -16.44
C ARG A 26 -7.92 -2.67 -17.20
N GLU A 27 -7.22 -2.19 -18.21
CA GLU A 27 -6.32 -2.98 -19.07
C GLU A 27 -4.86 -2.87 -18.60
N LEU A 28 -4.58 -2.19 -17.47
CA LEU A 28 -3.24 -2.13 -16.88
C LEU A 28 -2.76 -3.53 -16.47
N ASP A 29 -1.46 -3.76 -16.63
CA ASP A 29 -0.81 -4.92 -16.04
C ASP A 29 -0.71 -4.73 -14.53
N MET A 30 -1.60 -5.41 -13.81
CA MET A 30 -1.70 -5.32 -12.36
C MET A 30 -0.59 -6.07 -11.62
N GLU A 31 0.20 -6.91 -12.32
CA GLU A 31 1.41 -7.51 -11.76
C GLU A 31 2.55 -6.48 -11.67
N GLU A 32 2.60 -5.51 -12.59
CA GLU A 32 3.59 -4.43 -12.60
C GLU A 32 3.08 -3.13 -11.94
N THR A 33 1.78 -3.01 -11.71
CA THR A 33 1.16 -1.79 -11.16
C THR A 33 1.15 -1.80 -9.62
N ALA A 34 1.75 -0.78 -9.01
CA ALA A 34 1.58 -0.46 -7.60
C ALA A 34 0.40 0.50 -7.39
N ILE A 35 -0.45 0.22 -6.41
CA ILE A 35 -1.60 1.07 -6.06
C ILE A 35 -1.34 1.77 -4.73
N ILE A 36 -1.52 3.09 -4.72
CA ILE A 36 -1.18 3.93 -3.58
C ILE A 36 -2.45 4.56 -2.99
N PHE A 37 -2.57 4.49 -1.66
CA PHE A 37 -3.59 5.17 -0.88
C PHE A 37 -2.96 6.15 0.10
N TRP A 38 -3.24 7.44 -0.06
CA TRP A 38 -2.88 8.48 0.91
C TRP A 38 -4.10 9.35 1.21
N VAL A 39 -4.84 8.94 2.24
CA VAL A 39 -6.13 9.53 2.63
C VAL A 39 -6.24 9.55 4.17
N GLY A 40 -7.22 10.25 4.72
CA GLY A 40 -7.51 10.25 6.17
C GLY A 40 -7.51 11.64 6.82
N VAL A 41 -6.72 12.60 6.30
CA VAL A 41 -6.64 13.97 6.87
C VAL A 41 -8.02 14.64 6.88
N ASN A 42 -8.75 14.56 5.76
CA ASN A 42 -10.08 15.15 5.65
C ASN A 42 -11.10 14.45 6.55
N ASP A 43 -10.95 13.14 6.78
CA ASP A 43 -11.80 12.39 7.68
C ASP A 43 -11.64 12.88 9.13
N VAL A 44 -10.40 13.12 9.57
CA VAL A 44 -10.14 13.75 10.89
C VAL A 44 -10.83 15.11 11.00
N PHE A 45 -10.73 15.97 9.98
CA PHE A 45 -11.46 17.24 9.99
C PHE A 45 -12.97 17.07 10.12
N LYS A 46 -13.56 16.11 9.37
CA LYS A 46 -15.00 15.83 9.46
C LYS A 46 -15.42 15.23 10.80
N MET A 47 -14.57 14.45 11.45
CA MET A 47 -14.82 13.96 12.80
C MET A 47 -14.90 15.10 13.81
N PHE A 48 -13.98 16.07 13.74
CA PHE A 48 -14.00 17.23 14.63
C PHE A 48 -15.15 18.20 14.34
N GLU A 49 -15.51 18.42 13.07
CA GLU A 49 -16.73 19.18 12.71
C GLU A 49 -18.00 18.55 13.33
N LYS A 50 -18.07 17.21 13.35
CA LYS A 50 -19.23 16.46 13.83
C LYS A 50 -19.30 16.37 15.35
N ASN A 51 -18.17 16.09 16.01
CA ASN A 51 -18.15 15.70 17.43
C ASN A 51 -17.63 16.83 18.37
N GLY A 52 -17.13 17.93 17.82
CA GLY A 52 -16.48 19.01 18.58
C GLY A 52 -15.01 18.72 18.90
N ASN A 53 -14.28 19.76 19.31
CA ASN A 53 -12.81 19.70 19.51
C ASN A 53 -12.36 18.93 20.76
N ASP A 54 -13.21 18.75 21.76
CA ASP A 54 -12.83 18.20 23.07
C ASP A 54 -13.17 16.71 23.26
N ASN A 55 -13.74 16.05 22.25
CA ASN A 55 -14.33 14.72 22.40
C ASN A 55 -13.61 13.63 21.59
N THR A 56 -12.27 13.57 21.69
CA THR A 56 -11.44 12.59 20.98
C THR A 56 -11.74 11.15 21.38
N ALA A 57 -12.09 10.90 22.65
CA ALA A 57 -12.44 9.56 23.13
C ALA A 57 -13.71 8.98 22.47
N ALA A 58 -14.67 9.83 22.07
CA ALA A 58 -15.86 9.38 21.33
C ALA A 58 -15.57 9.10 19.84
N MET A 59 -14.40 9.49 19.32
CA MET A 59 -14.03 9.32 17.92
C MET A 59 -13.42 7.95 17.62
N GLU A 60 -13.19 7.09 18.62
CA GLU A 60 -12.59 5.76 18.42
C GLU A 60 -13.29 4.93 17.34
N GLN A 61 -14.63 4.92 17.36
CA GLN A 61 -15.43 4.25 16.34
C GLN A 61 -15.39 4.95 14.98
N ASP A 62 -15.18 6.26 14.96
CA ASP A 62 -15.06 7.03 13.73
C ASP A 62 -13.70 6.72 13.05
N TYR A 63 -12.60 6.61 13.79
CA TYR A 63 -11.29 6.16 13.27
C TYR A 63 -11.37 4.75 12.69
N GLN A 64 -11.99 3.82 13.41
CA GLN A 64 -12.12 2.43 12.94
C GLN A 64 -12.89 2.38 11.62
N ARG A 65 -13.93 3.22 11.46
CA ARG A 65 -14.68 3.31 10.20
C ARG A 65 -13.83 3.83 9.03
N VAL A 66 -12.89 4.74 9.28
CA VAL A 66 -11.94 5.21 8.24
C VAL A 66 -11.00 4.08 7.84
N VAL A 67 -10.38 3.41 8.81
CA VAL A 67 -9.47 2.29 8.56
C VAL A 67 -10.18 1.13 7.85
N ASP A 68 -11.40 0.80 8.27
CA ASP A 68 -12.24 -0.22 7.62
C ASP A 68 -12.58 0.16 6.18
N CYS A 69 -12.82 1.45 5.91
CA CYS A 69 -13.06 1.97 4.56
C CYS A 69 -11.82 1.80 3.67
N ILE A 70 -10.63 2.15 4.17
CA ILE A 70 -9.36 1.97 3.45
C ILE A 70 -9.13 0.48 3.17
N GLY A 71 -9.21 -0.37 4.20
CA GLY A 71 -9.01 -1.82 4.06
C GLY A 71 -10.03 -2.46 3.10
N THR A 72 -11.28 -2.00 3.11
CA THR A 72 -12.32 -2.49 2.20
C THR A 72 -12.02 -2.10 0.76
N ASN A 73 -11.58 -0.87 0.50
CA ASN A 73 -11.19 -0.45 -0.85
C ASN A 73 -9.96 -1.22 -1.36
N ILE A 74 -8.95 -1.48 -0.52
CA ILE A 74 -7.80 -2.33 -0.87
C ILE A 74 -8.29 -3.74 -1.26
N ARG A 75 -9.14 -4.37 -0.44
CA ARG A 75 -9.71 -5.71 -0.72
C ARG A 75 -10.54 -5.73 -2.00
N ASN A 76 -11.33 -4.69 -2.25
CA ASN A 76 -12.16 -4.58 -3.45
C ASN A 76 -11.31 -4.50 -4.71
N ILE A 77 -10.32 -3.62 -4.73
CA ILE A 77 -9.38 -3.53 -5.86
C ILE A 77 -8.67 -4.86 -6.07
N ARG A 78 -8.12 -5.46 -5.02
CA ARG A 78 -7.44 -6.76 -5.11
C ARG A 78 -8.34 -7.84 -5.74
N ARG A 79 -9.63 -7.87 -5.41
CA ARG A 79 -10.59 -8.84 -5.97
C ARG A 79 -10.93 -8.56 -7.42
N ILE A 80 -11.09 -7.29 -7.80
CA ILE A 80 -11.50 -6.88 -9.15
C ILE A 80 -10.34 -6.99 -10.14
N TYR A 81 -9.13 -6.65 -9.71
CA TYR A 81 -7.96 -6.48 -10.56
C TYR A 81 -6.89 -7.55 -10.38
N ALA A 82 -7.08 -8.48 -9.42
CA ALA A 82 -6.04 -9.42 -9.00
C ALA A 82 -4.72 -8.75 -8.55
N SER A 83 -4.76 -7.45 -8.24
CA SER A 83 -3.58 -6.71 -7.78
C SER A 83 -3.15 -7.15 -6.39
N ASN A 84 -1.84 -7.24 -6.20
CA ASN A 84 -1.24 -7.60 -4.92
C ASN A 84 -0.33 -6.50 -4.36
N LYS A 85 -0.02 -5.46 -5.12
CA LYS A 85 1.02 -4.48 -4.80
C LYS A 85 0.40 -3.16 -4.34
N PHE A 86 0.48 -2.89 -3.04
CA PHE A 86 -0.14 -1.73 -2.42
C PHE A 86 0.83 -0.95 -1.53
N ILE A 87 0.67 0.36 -1.53
CA ILE A 87 1.27 1.27 -0.56
C ILE A 87 0.14 2.05 0.08
N VAL A 88 0.13 2.12 1.41
CA VAL A 88 -0.76 3.00 2.15
C VAL A 88 0.07 3.96 2.98
N PHE A 89 -0.39 5.19 3.14
CA PHE A 89 0.28 6.21 3.93
C PHE A 89 -0.50 6.44 5.22
N GLY A 90 0.23 6.65 6.32
CA GLY A 90 -0.33 7.29 7.49
C GLY A 90 -0.74 8.73 7.21
N VAL A 91 -1.43 9.35 8.17
CA VAL A 91 -1.64 10.80 8.18
C VAL A 91 -0.42 11.51 8.75
N PRO A 92 -0.07 12.70 8.24
CA PRO A 92 1.03 13.53 8.76
C PRO A 92 0.80 13.96 10.23
N PRO A 93 1.82 14.50 10.93
CA PRO A 93 1.66 15.05 12.27
C PRO A 93 0.83 16.33 12.18
N LEU A 94 -0.48 16.19 12.43
CA LEU A 94 -1.46 17.25 12.19
C LEU A 94 -1.25 18.44 13.12
N GLU A 95 -0.77 18.20 14.33
CA GLU A 95 -0.39 19.22 15.30
C GLU A 95 0.77 20.09 14.85
N ARG A 96 1.62 19.62 13.92
CA ARG A 96 2.72 20.42 13.35
C ARG A 96 2.31 21.25 12.15
N MET A 97 1.12 21.01 11.58
CA MET A 97 0.61 21.82 10.48
C MET A 97 0.46 23.27 10.96
N PRO A 98 0.90 24.29 10.18
CA PRO A 98 0.80 25.69 10.62
C PRO A 98 -0.63 26.14 10.92
N PHE A 99 -1.63 25.46 10.34
CA PHE A 99 -3.04 25.67 10.68
C PHE A 99 -3.36 25.36 12.15
N TYR A 100 -2.64 24.44 12.80
CA TYR A 100 -2.88 23.99 14.17
C TYR A 100 -1.76 24.29 15.16
N ALA A 101 -0.50 24.35 14.72
CA ALA A 101 0.70 24.33 15.58
C ALA A 101 0.73 25.37 16.71
N ASP A 102 0.15 26.54 16.49
CA ASP A 102 0.10 27.62 17.48
C ASP A 102 -1.34 27.87 18.00
N THR A 103 -2.18 26.84 18.02
CA THR A 103 -3.57 26.88 18.50
C THR A 103 -3.80 25.92 19.67
N ASP A 104 -4.88 26.12 20.42
CA ASP A 104 -5.35 25.18 21.45
C ASP A 104 -5.79 23.82 20.89
N LEU A 105 -5.94 23.71 19.56
CA LEU A 105 -6.34 22.48 18.89
C LEU A 105 -5.18 21.50 18.68
N ALA A 106 -3.92 21.94 18.73
CA ALA A 106 -2.75 21.13 18.39
C ALA A 106 -2.76 19.75 19.06
N SER A 107 -2.93 19.70 20.40
CA SER A 107 -2.92 18.44 21.16
C SER A 107 -4.06 17.48 20.77
N SER A 108 -5.24 18.00 20.44
CA SER A 108 -6.36 17.17 19.96
C SER A 108 -6.07 16.57 18.57
N ARG A 109 -5.34 17.31 17.72
CA ARG A 109 -4.96 16.87 16.37
C ARG A 109 -3.83 15.86 16.40
N GLU A 110 -2.86 16.02 17.31
CA GLU A 110 -1.83 15.03 17.62
C GLU A 110 -2.48 13.69 18.02
N THR A 111 -3.41 13.74 18.99
CA THR A 111 -4.11 12.56 19.47
C THR A 111 -4.86 11.85 18.33
N ALA A 112 -5.59 12.60 17.52
CA ALA A 112 -6.34 12.03 16.40
C ALA A 112 -5.44 11.42 15.32
N ALA A 113 -4.33 12.08 14.97
CA ALA A 113 -3.37 11.58 14.00
C ALA A 113 -2.74 10.27 14.49
N ASN A 114 -2.31 10.23 15.76
CA ASN A 114 -1.70 9.07 16.38
C ASN A 114 -2.67 7.88 16.46
N GLN A 115 -3.91 8.10 16.90
CA GLN A 115 -4.92 7.04 16.97
C GLN A 115 -5.26 6.45 15.60
N LEU A 116 -5.44 7.30 14.58
CA LEU A 116 -5.72 6.83 13.23
C LEU A 116 -4.53 6.03 12.65
N ASN A 117 -3.30 6.52 12.82
CA ASN A 117 -2.10 5.82 12.36
C ASN A 117 -1.86 4.49 13.08
N GLU A 118 -2.12 4.43 14.39
CA GLU A 118 -2.02 3.19 15.16
C GLU A 118 -3.02 2.13 14.65
N GLN A 119 -4.28 2.51 14.45
CA GLN A 119 -5.30 1.60 13.93
C GLN A 119 -4.99 1.16 12.49
N LEU A 120 -4.53 2.08 11.64
CA LEU A 120 -4.12 1.77 10.27
C LEU A 120 -2.96 0.78 10.25
N THR A 121 -1.96 0.98 11.11
CA THR A 121 -0.82 0.06 11.25
C THR A 121 -1.28 -1.35 11.58
N LYS A 122 -2.17 -1.49 12.59
CA LYS A 122 -2.72 -2.80 12.97
C LYS A 122 -3.49 -3.47 11.83
N GLU A 123 -4.28 -2.72 11.06
CA GLU A 123 -5.02 -3.30 9.92
C GLU A 123 -4.08 -3.70 8.78
N VAL A 124 -3.00 -2.95 8.52
CA VAL A 124 -1.95 -3.33 7.55
C VAL A 124 -1.25 -4.61 7.97
N GLU A 125 -0.79 -4.71 9.21
CA GLU A 125 -0.15 -5.91 9.77
C GLU A 125 -1.08 -7.13 9.65
N LYS A 126 -2.34 -6.95 10.04
CA LYS A 126 -3.38 -7.98 9.93
C LYS A 126 -3.61 -8.42 8.48
N MET A 127 -3.68 -7.49 7.53
CA MET A 127 -3.86 -7.83 6.11
C MET A 127 -2.65 -8.58 5.56
N ASN A 128 -1.42 -8.15 5.85
CA ASN A 128 -0.20 -8.84 5.43
C ASN A 128 -0.13 -10.27 6.01
N LYS A 129 -0.57 -10.47 7.26
CA LYS A 129 -0.61 -11.79 7.91
C LYS A 129 -1.65 -12.74 7.31
N HIS A 130 -2.82 -12.24 6.91
CA HIS A 130 -3.95 -13.09 6.53
C HIS A 130 -4.16 -13.22 5.01
N LEU A 131 -3.67 -12.28 4.21
CA LEU A 131 -3.84 -12.28 2.76
C LEU A 131 -2.55 -12.77 2.11
N GLN A 132 -2.45 -14.09 1.96
CA GLN A 132 -1.34 -14.72 1.22
C GLN A 132 -1.22 -14.08 -0.16
N SER A 133 0.01 -13.78 -0.60
CA SER A 133 0.37 -12.99 -1.80
C SER A 133 0.19 -11.48 -1.73
N LEU A 134 -0.45 -10.91 -0.71
CA LEU A 134 -0.52 -9.46 -0.57
C LEU A 134 0.85 -8.88 -0.24
N GLU A 135 1.20 -7.85 -1.00
CA GLU A 135 2.38 -7.03 -0.86
C GLU A 135 1.91 -5.62 -0.47
N LEU A 136 1.70 -5.37 0.83
CA LEU A 136 1.21 -4.09 1.34
C LEU A 136 2.25 -3.41 2.23
N ASP A 137 2.66 -2.21 1.83
CA ASP A 137 3.60 -1.35 2.56
C ASP A 137 2.87 -0.18 3.23
N LEU A 138 3.27 0.18 4.46
CA LEU A 138 2.77 1.37 5.17
C LEU A 138 3.88 2.43 5.26
N VAL A 139 3.69 3.57 4.59
CA VAL A 139 4.56 4.74 4.70
C VAL A 139 4.17 5.54 5.94
N ASP A 140 5.04 5.49 6.95
CA ASP A 140 4.95 6.31 8.16
C ASP A 140 5.43 7.75 7.87
N VAL A 141 4.59 8.49 7.14
CA VAL A 141 4.83 9.92 6.85
C VAL A 141 4.78 10.77 8.13
N HIS A 142 4.13 10.28 9.19
CA HIS A 142 4.05 10.97 10.46
C HIS A 142 5.44 11.14 11.07
N LYS A 143 6.10 10.00 11.33
CA LYS A 143 7.45 9.96 11.88
C LYS A 143 8.48 10.61 10.96
N MET A 144 8.34 10.42 9.65
CA MET A 144 9.22 11.07 8.68
C MET A 144 9.14 12.60 8.77
N LEU A 145 7.94 13.17 8.88
CA LEU A 145 7.77 14.61 9.02
C LEU A 145 8.22 15.10 10.40
N ASP A 146 8.02 14.34 11.47
CA ASP A 146 8.60 14.67 12.78
C ASP A 146 10.12 14.83 12.67
N ASP A 147 10.81 13.85 12.06
CA ASP A 147 12.26 13.90 11.87
C ASP A 147 12.69 15.12 11.05
N ILE A 148 11.95 15.45 9.97
CA ILE A 148 12.21 16.63 9.13
C ILE A 148 12.02 17.93 9.91
N VAL A 149 10.93 18.06 10.68
CA VAL A 149 10.65 19.28 11.43
C VAL A 149 11.63 19.45 12.60
N ASP A 150 12.00 18.37 13.28
CA ASP A 150 12.91 18.42 14.41
C ASP A 150 14.38 18.61 13.99
N HIS A 151 14.74 18.19 12.76
CA HIS A 151 16.12 18.26 12.25
C HIS A 151 16.22 18.72 10.79
N PRO A 152 15.68 19.91 10.45
CA PRO A 152 15.48 20.33 9.05
C PRO A 152 16.77 20.43 8.24
N SER A 153 17.89 20.81 8.88
CA SER A 153 19.19 20.92 8.21
C SER A 153 19.73 19.58 7.69
N MET A 154 19.31 18.44 8.26
CA MET A 154 19.67 17.11 7.73
C MET A 154 19.00 16.80 6.39
N PHE A 155 17.95 17.56 6.05
CA PHE A 155 17.13 17.37 4.86
C PHE A 155 17.19 18.57 3.91
N GLU A 156 18.19 19.45 4.08
CA GLU A 156 18.36 20.67 3.28
C GLU A 156 17.15 21.64 3.40
N ILE A 157 16.40 21.54 4.50
CA ILE A 157 15.30 22.43 4.83
C ILE A 157 15.83 23.59 5.68
N ILE A 158 15.46 24.81 5.28
CA ILE A 158 15.78 26.06 5.98
C ILE A 158 14.67 26.43 6.96
N ASN A 159 13.40 26.27 6.57
CA ASN A 159 12.27 26.63 7.42
C ASN A 159 11.25 25.49 7.53
N ALA A 160 11.13 24.92 8.74
CA ALA A 160 10.19 23.84 9.03
C ALA A 160 8.89 24.29 9.70
N LYS A 161 8.78 25.56 10.10
CA LYS A 161 7.64 26.07 10.88
C LYS A 161 6.70 26.90 10.04
N ASP A 162 7.23 27.90 9.33
CA ASP A 162 6.38 28.89 8.68
C ASP A 162 5.97 28.42 7.28
N PRO A 163 4.71 28.61 6.88
CA PRO A 163 4.28 28.32 5.53
C PRO A 163 4.88 29.33 4.55
N TYR A 164 5.50 28.82 3.48
CA TYR A 164 6.17 29.63 2.47
C TYR A 164 5.25 30.72 1.91
N TRP A 165 4.00 30.38 1.58
CA TRP A 165 3.03 31.34 1.04
C TRP A 165 2.83 32.56 1.94
N ASP A 166 2.67 32.37 3.25
CA ASP A 166 2.39 33.46 4.19
C ASP A 166 3.67 34.21 4.58
N ALA A 167 4.78 33.50 4.80
CA ALA A 167 6.05 34.08 5.20
C ALA A 167 6.69 34.88 4.07
N CYS A 168 6.50 34.42 2.84
CA CYS A 168 7.25 34.91 1.70
C CYS A 168 6.57 36.05 0.96
N GLN A 169 5.31 35.84 0.56
CA GLN A 169 4.53 36.80 -0.25
C GLN A 169 5.32 37.36 -1.46
N GLY A 170 6.22 36.54 -2.04
CA GLY A 170 7.08 36.91 -3.16
C GLY A 170 8.33 37.75 -2.81
N GLN A 171 8.72 37.83 -1.54
CA GLN A 171 9.86 38.63 -1.07
C GLN A 171 11.09 37.82 -0.62
N CYS A 172 10.98 36.51 -0.45
CA CYS A 172 12.14 35.69 -0.04
C CYS A 172 13.14 35.52 -1.17
N THR A 173 14.39 35.36 -0.77
CA THR A 173 15.46 34.84 -1.61
C THR A 173 15.58 33.32 -1.55
N ASP A 174 14.94 32.69 -0.56
CA ASP A 174 14.99 31.25 -0.36
C ASP A 174 14.09 30.51 -1.37
N GLU A 175 14.56 29.36 -1.81
CA GLU A 175 13.81 28.45 -2.67
C GLU A 175 12.60 27.87 -1.91
N MET A 176 11.46 27.76 -2.59
CA MET A 176 10.24 27.17 -2.01
C MET A 176 10.47 25.75 -1.47
N ASP A 177 11.28 24.95 -2.17
CA ASP A 177 11.59 23.58 -1.77
C ASP A 177 12.45 23.48 -0.49
N ALA A 178 12.99 24.60 0.01
CA ALA A 178 13.70 24.68 1.28
C ALA A 178 12.77 24.87 2.50
N TYR A 179 11.45 24.87 2.29
CA TYR A 179 10.44 24.98 3.34
C TYR A 179 9.72 23.64 3.52
N VAL A 180 9.21 23.35 4.72
CA VAL A 180 8.34 22.17 4.92
C VAL A 180 6.93 22.42 4.39
N TRP A 181 6.38 23.59 4.69
CA TRP A 181 4.99 23.93 4.44
C TRP A 181 4.87 24.91 3.28
N TRP A 182 4.06 24.58 2.28
CA TRP A 182 3.70 25.49 1.20
C TRP A 182 2.70 26.53 1.69
N ASP A 183 1.60 26.06 2.27
CA ASP A 183 0.57 26.87 2.93
C ASP A 183 0.33 26.32 4.34
N LYS A 184 -0.72 26.78 5.02
CA LYS A 184 -1.01 26.35 6.40
C LYS A 184 -1.34 24.86 6.55
N THR A 185 -1.51 24.15 5.45
CA THR A 185 -2.01 22.77 5.41
C THR A 185 -1.18 21.83 4.54
N HIS A 186 -0.61 22.31 3.44
CA HIS A 186 0.05 21.48 2.44
C HIS A 186 1.57 21.58 2.53
N LEU A 187 2.24 20.48 2.20
CA LEU A 187 3.69 20.38 2.12
C LEU A 187 4.22 21.02 0.83
N THR A 188 5.48 21.42 0.82
CA THR A 188 6.16 21.88 -0.39
C THR A 188 6.52 20.72 -1.33
N GLY A 189 6.90 21.07 -2.57
CA GLY A 189 7.45 20.10 -3.53
C GLY A 189 8.71 19.41 -3.01
N GLY A 190 9.57 20.14 -2.31
CA GLY A 190 10.78 19.61 -1.65
C GLY A 190 10.47 18.46 -0.69
N VAL A 191 9.51 18.64 0.21
CA VAL A 191 9.12 17.56 1.14
C VAL A 191 8.43 16.41 0.44
N HIS A 192 7.54 16.67 -0.53
CA HIS A 192 6.96 15.61 -1.35
C HIS A 192 8.04 14.78 -2.07
N ARG A 193 9.14 15.41 -2.54
CA ARG A 193 10.28 14.73 -3.15
C ARG A 193 11.05 13.87 -2.16
N LEU A 194 11.26 14.36 -0.93
CA LEU A 194 11.88 13.56 0.13
C LEU A 194 11.07 12.29 0.41
N ILE A 195 9.74 12.41 0.54
CA ILE A 195 8.83 11.27 0.74
C ILE A 195 8.90 10.29 -0.44
N ALA A 196 8.86 10.78 -1.68
CA ALA A 196 8.94 9.91 -2.86
C ALA A 196 10.30 9.17 -2.92
N ASN A 197 11.40 9.88 -2.66
CA ASN A 197 12.74 9.30 -2.65
C ASN A 197 12.90 8.24 -1.56
N SER A 198 12.29 8.43 -0.38
CA SER A 198 12.37 7.44 0.70
C SER A 198 11.71 6.12 0.33
N ILE A 199 10.60 6.16 -0.43
CA ILE A 199 9.91 4.97 -0.95
C ILE A 199 10.80 4.23 -1.97
N LEU A 200 11.41 4.96 -2.90
CA LEU A 200 12.31 4.41 -3.92
C LEU A 200 13.56 3.76 -3.28
N MET A 201 14.18 4.44 -2.32
CA MET A 201 15.39 3.97 -1.61
C MET A 201 15.14 2.78 -0.67
N ALA A 202 13.89 2.54 -0.27
CA ALA A 202 13.54 1.36 0.51
C ALA A 202 13.34 0.11 -0.38
N GLY A 203 13.30 0.28 -1.71
CA GLY A 203 12.95 -0.82 -2.62
C GLY A 203 11.52 -1.31 -2.43
N SER A 204 10.59 -0.42 -2.06
CA SER A 204 9.17 -0.74 -1.95
C SER A 204 8.63 -1.19 -3.29
N LEU A 205 8.11 -2.42 -3.36
CA LEU A 205 7.42 -3.01 -4.53
C LEU A 205 8.21 -3.13 -5.84
N ALA A 206 9.33 -2.42 -5.98
CA ALA A 206 10.14 -2.34 -7.17
C ALA A 206 11.62 -2.11 -6.79
N PRO A 207 12.56 -2.50 -7.66
CA PRO A 207 13.95 -2.11 -7.52
C PRO A 207 14.10 -0.59 -7.49
N GLU A 208 15.14 -0.13 -6.80
CA GLU A 208 15.56 1.26 -6.82
C GLU A 208 15.74 1.74 -8.28
N THR A 209 15.02 2.80 -8.63
CA THR A 209 14.93 3.30 -10.01
C THR A 209 15.20 4.79 -10.02
N TYR A 210 15.90 5.26 -11.05
CA TYR A 210 16.26 6.65 -11.23
C TYR A 210 15.90 7.10 -12.65
N LEU A 211 15.31 8.29 -12.76
CA LEU A 211 15.23 8.98 -14.05
C LEU A 211 16.62 9.50 -14.39
N SER A 212 17.07 9.28 -15.62
CA SER A 212 18.34 9.85 -16.08
C SER A 212 18.23 11.36 -16.15
N ASP A 213 19.30 12.08 -15.76
CA ASP A 213 19.42 13.55 -15.92
C ASP A 213 19.25 14.04 -17.36
N LYS A 214 19.26 13.13 -18.33
CA LYS A 214 19.01 13.41 -19.76
C LYS A 214 17.53 13.41 -20.14
N VAL A 215 16.66 12.96 -19.24
CA VAL A 215 15.20 12.93 -19.47
C VAL A 215 14.65 14.30 -19.10
N ASP A 216 14.21 15.04 -20.11
CA ASP A 216 13.45 16.27 -19.91
C ASP A 216 11.99 15.91 -19.60
N VAL A 217 11.68 15.84 -18.30
CA VAL A 217 10.34 15.48 -17.82
C VAL A 217 9.30 16.52 -18.25
N ASP A 218 9.66 17.81 -18.25
CA ASP A 218 8.74 18.87 -18.64
C ASP A 218 8.39 18.78 -20.12
N GLN A 219 9.37 18.50 -20.97
CA GLN A 219 9.14 18.22 -22.37
C GLN A 219 8.18 17.02 -22.53
N LEU A 220 8.45 15.90 -21.86
CA LEU A 220 7.59 14.71 -21.93
C LEU A 220 6.15 15.00 -21.50
N LEU A 221 5.93 15.85 -20.49
CA LEU A 221 4.59 16.21 -20.00
C LEU A 221 3.86 17.20 -20.93
N GLN A 222 4.60 18.04 -21.65
CA GLN A 222 4.06 19.05 -22.55
C GLN A 222 3.73 18.50 -23.95
N GLU A 223 4.23 17.31 -24.31
CA GLU A 223 3.91 16.66 -25.58
C GLU A 223 2.38 16.52 -25.78
N PRO A 224 1.86 16.86 -26.98
CA PRO A 224 0.46 16.63 -27.31
C PRO A 224 0.10 15.15 -27.11
N HIS A 225 -0.94 14.88 -26.32
CA HIS A 225 -1.36 13.52 -25.95
C HIS A 225 -0.29 12.70 -25.21
N SER A 226 0.61 13.36 -24.47
CA SER A 226 1.59 12.70 -23.63
C SER A 226 0.95 11.59 -22.79
N PRO A 227 1.43 10.33 -22.88
CA PRO A 227 0.94 9.25 -22.03
C PRO A 227 1.35 9.45 -20.56
N TYR A 228 2.27 10.36 -20.29
CA TYR A 228 2.75 10.72 -18.94
C TYR A 228 1.87 11.79 -18.28
N LYS A 229 0.99 12.43 -19.04
CA LYS A 229 0.05 13.41 -18.49
C LYS A 229 -1.22 12.70 -18.03
N SER A 230 -1.54 12.84 -16.75
CA SER A 230 -2.79 12.31 -16.23
C SER A 230 -3.99 12.97 -16.92
N PRO A 231 -4.93 12.21 -17.47
CA PRO A 231 -6.19 12.74 -17.99
C PRO A 231 -7.00 13.46 -16.89
N THR A 232 -7.71 14.51 -17.28
CA THR A 232 -8.60 15.25 -16.37
C THR A 232 -9.96 14.57 -16.29
N TYR A 233 -10.41 14.30 -15.07
CA TYR A 233 -11.69 13.65 -14.82
C TYR A 233 -12.66 14.57 -14.09
N LYS A 234 -13.95 14.48 -14.45
CA LYS A 234 -15.03 15.07 -13.65
C LYS A 234 -15.36 14.11 -12.51
N PRO A 235 -15.27 14.55 -11.24
CA PRO A 235 -15.58 13.67 -10.12
C PRO A 235 -17.06 13.26 -10.18
N LYS A 236 -17.32 11.99 -9.88
CA LYS A 236 -18.67 11.42 -9.81
C LYS A 236 -18.83 10.66 -8.52
N ARG A 237 -20.03 10.72 -7.92
CA ARG A 237 -20.38 9.90 -6.77
C ARG A 237 -20.44 8.44 -7.16
N ASN A 238 -20.03 7.58 -6.24
CA ASN A 238 -20.18 6.14 -6.37
C ASN A 238 -21.65 5.76 -6.54
N THR A 239 -21.90 4.78 -7.39
CA THR A 239 -23.21 4.23 -7.69
C THR A 239 -23.42 2.87 -7.02
N GLY A 240 -22.40 2.39 -6.29
CA GLY A 240 -22.35 1.05 -5.73
C GLY A 240 -22.03 -0.01 -6.78
N GLU A 241 -21.42 0.38 -7.90
CA GLU A 241 -21.04 -0.55 -8.97
C GLU A 241 -20.00 -1.55 -8.51
N ILE A 242 -18.98 -1.06 -7.79
CA ILE A 242 -17.95 -1.90 -7.18
C ILE A 242 -18.59 -2.97 -6.29
N ASP A 243 -19.53 -2.60 -5.42
CA ASP A 243 -20.20 -3.55 -4.53
C ASP A 243 -21.00 -4.60 -5.29
N ARG A 244 -21.67 -4.21 -6.39
CA ARG A 244 -22.38 -5.15 -7.27
C ARG A 244 -21.42 -6.14 -7.93
N VAL A 245 -20.28 -5.66 -8.42
CA VAL A 245 -19.24 -6.51 -9.03
C VAL A 245 -18.66 -7.48 -8.02
N ILE A 246 -18.30 -7.02 -6.81
CA ILE A 246 -17.76 -7.86 -5.74
C ILE A 246 -18.77 -8.93 -5.32
N ARG A 247 -20.05 -8.57 -5.17
CA ARG A 247 -21.10 -9.54 -4.84
C ARG A 247 -21.20 -10.63 -5.91
N LYS A 248 -21.22 -10.25 -7.19
CA LYS A 248 -21.26 -11.20 -8.31
C LYS A 248 -20.07 -12.15 -8.30
N LEU A 249 -18.85 -11.64 -8.07
CA LEU A 249 -17.64 -12.47 -7.97
C LEU A 249 -17.73 -13.49 -6.82
N ASN A 250 -18.31 -13.10 -5.67
CA ASN A 250 -18.50 -14.02 -4.55
C ASN A 250 -19.54 -15.11 -4.90
N GLU A 251 -20.67 -14.73 -5.51
CA GLU A 251 -21.72 -15.67 -5.93
C GLU A 251 -21.19 -16.68 -6.97
N GLU A 252 -20.33 -16.26 -7.90
CA GLU A 252 -19.68 -17.14 -8.88
C GLU A 252 -18.73 -18.13 -8.21
N LYS A 253 -17.89 -17.65 -7.28
CA LYS A 253 -16.97 -18.50 -6.51
C LYS A 253 -17.71 -19.54 -5.66
N GLU A 254 -18.82 -19.16 -5.04
CA GLU A 254 -19.65 -20.09 -4.25
C GLU A 254 -20.26 -21.19 -5.14
N LYS A 255 -20.72 -20.84 -6.36
CA LYS A 255 -21.24 -21.82 -7.32
C LYS A 255 -20.16 -22.79 -7.80
N GLU A 256 -18.96 -22.31 -8.11
CA GLU A 256 -17.82 -23.16 -8.49
C GLU A 256 -17.44 -24.15 -7.38
N GLN A 257 -17.43 -23.69 -6.13
CA GLN A 257 -17.14 -24.54 -4.97
C GLN A 257 -18.22 -25.63 -4.77
N HIS A 258 -19.49 -25.30 -4.96
CA HIS A 258 -20.58 -26.27 -4.89
C HIS A 258 -20.54 -27.29 -6.03
N GLN A 259 -20.18 -26.88 -7.25
CA GLN A 259 -20.02 -27.80 -8.38
C GLN A 259 -18.87 -28.78 -8.14
N HIS A 260 -17.70 -28.30 -7.69
CA HIS A 260 -16.58 -29.17 -7.36
C HIS A 260 -16.91 -30.19 -6.26
N GLN A 261 -17.60 -29.77 -5.19
CA GLN A 261 -18.05 -30.71 -4.15
C GLN A 261 -19.04 -31.76 -4.68
N GLN A 262 -19.89 -31.38 -5.64
CA GLN A 262 -20.85 -32.31 -6.24
C GLN A 262 -20.18 -33.30 -7.20
N ASP A 263 -19.19 -32.86 -7.96
CA ASP A 263 -18.40 -33.73 -8.86
C ASP A 263 -17.50 -34.70 -8.09
N ASP A 264 -16.90 -34.27 -6.98
CA ASP A 264 -16.11 -35.15 -6.10
C ASP A 264 -17.00 -36.25 -5.48
N LEU A 265 -18.23 -35.92 -5.07
CA LEU A 265 -19.20 -36.89 -4.55
C LEU A 265 -19.69 -37.89 -5.62
N LEU A 266 -19.78 -37.48 -6.88
CA LEU A 266 -20.14 -38.37 -7.99
C LEU A 266 -18.98 -39.31 -8.38
N ASN A 267 -17.74 -38.82 -8.37
CA ASN A 267 -16.55 -39.64 -8.64
C ASN A 267 -16.26 -40.68 -7.55
N ASP A 268 -16.54 -40.37 -6.28
CA ASP A 268 -16.40 -41.34 -5.17
C ASP A 268 -17.43 -42.49 -5.25
N GLN A 269 -18.60 -42.26 -5.86
CA GLN A 269 -19.61 -43.30 -6.07
C GLN A 269 -19.24 -44.29 -7.18
N ASP A 270 -18.58 -43.83 -8.25
CA ASP A 270 -18.09 -44.70 -9.33
C ASP A 270 -16.83 -45.49 -8.91
N GLY A 271 -15.99 -44.94 -8.02
CA GLY A 271 -14.80 -45.62 -7.48
C GLY A 271 -15.11 -46.81 -6.55
N GLN A 272 -16.28 -46.82 -5.90
CA GLN A 272 -16.70 -47.92 -5.02
C GLN A 272 -17.39 -49.09 -5.75
N GLN A 273 -17.75 -48.95 -7.03
CA GLN A 273 -18.29 -50.05 -7.83
C GLN A 273 -17.24 -50.90 -8.58
N GLN A 274 -15.97 -50.48 -8.62
CA GLN A 274 -14.89 -51.24 -9.29
C GLN A 274 -13.96 -52.03 -8.36
N SER A 275 -14.19 -52.04 -7.05
CA SER A 275 -13.31 -52.73 -6.07
C SER A 275 -13.80 -54.10 -5.60
N GLN A 276 -14.65 -54.79 -6.40
CA GLN A 276 -15.07 -56.18 -6.16
C GLN A 276 -14.90 -57.11 -7.37
N SER A 277 -13.76 -57.07 -8.09
CA SER A 277 -13.35 -58.23 -8.88
C SER A 277 -11.88 -58.16 -9.29
N SER A 278 -10.98 -58.73 -8.49
CA SER A 278 -9.82 -59.50 -9.00
C SER A 278 -8.97 -60.01 -7.84
N ALA A 279 -9.09 -61.32 -7.58
CA ALA A 279 -8.12 -62.07 -6.81
C ALA A 279 -7.02 -62.61 -7.73
N ALA A 280 -5.78 -62.52 -7.23
CA ALA A 280 -4.61 -63.34 -7.52
C ALA A 280 -3.97 -63.28 -8.92
N THR A 281 -2.82 -62.61 -9.01
CA THR A 281 -1.58 -63.25 -9.50
C THR A 281 -0.35 -62.50 -9.00
N THR A 282 0.50 -63.21 -8.27
CA THR A 282 1.78 -62.74 -7.72
C THR A 282 2.85 -62.70 -8.82
N ALA A 283 3.46 -61.54 -9.04
CA ALA A 283 4.68 -61.36 -9.83
C ALA A 283 5.65 -60.43 -9.07
N PRO A 284 6.97 -60.61 -9.19
CA PRO A 284 7.94 -60.03 -8.29
C PRO A 284 8.18 -58.55 -8.58
N THR A 285 7.97 -57.73 -7.55
CA THR A 285 8.16 -56.29 -7.51
C THR A 285 9.63 -55.95 -7.27
N HIS A 286 10.40 -55.77 -8.34
CA HIS A 286 11.75 -55.19 -8.25
C HIS A 286 11.95 -53.87 -9.01
N HIS A 287 10.95 -53.36 -9.72
CA HIS A 287 11.07 -52.08 -10.47
C HIS A 287 10.51 -50.84 -9.76
N PHE A 288 9.59 -50.97 -8.81
CA PHE A 288 8.99 -49.81 -8.12
C PHE A 288 9.85 -49.22 -7.00
N VAL A 289 10.76 -50.01 -6.41
CA VAL A 289 11.67 -49.51 -5.36
C VAL A 289 12.73 -48.58 -5.96
N TYR A 290 13.21 -48.86 -7.17
CA TYR A 290 14.20 -47.99 -7.84
C TYR A 290 13.62 -46.65 -8.29
N PHE A 291 12.33 -46.60 -8.65
CA PHE A 291 11.69 -45.33 -9.04
C PHE A 291 11.48 -44.40 -7.83
N GLY A 292 11.08 -44.95 -6.68
CA GLY A 292 10.93 -44.17 -5.44
C GLY A 292 12.26 -43.61 -4.91
N VAL A 293 13.34 -44.41 -4.98
CA VAL A 293 14.67 -43.98 -4.52
C VAL A 293 15.31 -42.97 -5.48
N SER A 294 15.13 -43.12 -6.79
CA SER A 294 15.67 -42.15 -7.76
C SER A 294 14.96 -40.80 -7.69
N ALA A 295 13.63 -40.79 -7.52
CA ALA A 295 12.87 -39.54 -7.35
C ALA A 295 13.26 -38.77 -6.08
N THR A 296 13.48 -39.45 -4.95
CA THR A 296 13.90 -38.80 -3.69
C THR A 296 15.33 -38.25 -3.76
N ILE A 297 16.24 -38.92 -4.47
CA ILE A 297 17.60 -38.40 -4.71
C ILE A 297 17.56 -37.16 -5.61
N ILE A 298 16.76 -37.16 -6.68
CA ILE A 298 16.62 -35.99 -7.57
C ILE A 298 16.04 -34.80 -6.83
N VAL A 299 14.99 -34.98 -6.02
CA VAL A 299 14.41 -33.90 -5.20
C VAL A 299 15.40 -33.39 -4.15
N SER A 300 16.17 -34.28 -3.52
CA SER A 300 17.19 -33.90 -2.53
C SER A 300 18.35 -33.13 -3.16
N ILE A 301 18.80 -33.53 -4.35
CA ILE A 301 19.83 -32.82 -5.11
C ILE A 301 19.29 -31.45 -5.58
N ALA A 302 18.07 -31.38 -6.08
CA ALA A 302 17.43 -30.13 -6.48
C ALA A 302 17.29 -29.16 -5.29
N PHE A 303 16.92 -29.67 -4.11
CA PHE A 303 16.81 -28.89 -2.88
C PHE A 303 18.19 -28.43 -2.37
N LEU A 304 19.21 -29.27 -2.42
CA LEU A 304 20.59 -28.91 -2.07
C LEU A 304 21.17 -27.88 -3.05
N LEU A 305 20.91 -28.00 -4.34
CA LEU A 305 21.31 -27.03 -5.36
C LEU A 305 20.57 -25.70 -5.19
N PHE A 306 19.27 -25.73 -4.86
CA PHE A 306 18.47 -24.54 -4.53
C PHE A 306 19.00 -23.83 -3.27
N ILE A 307 19.35 -24.57 -2.22
CA ILE A 307 20.00 -23.98 -1.02
C ILE A 307 21.37 -23.41 -1.38
N ARG A 308 22.17 -24.08 -2.22
CA ARG A 308 23.50 -23.60 -2.62
C ARG A 308 23.45 -22.36 -3.50
N THR A 309 22.49 -22.25 -4.41
CA THR A 309 22.30 -21.06 -5.24
C THR A 309 21.76 -19.88 -4.42
N LYS A 310 20.86 -20.13 -3.46
CA LYS A 310 20.39 -19.09 -2.52
C LYS A 310 21.51 -18.60 -1.59
N ARG A 311 22.42 -19.49 -1.16
CA ARG A 311 23.59 -19.14 -0.33
C ARG A 311 24.69 -18.41 -1.11
N ARG A 312 24.87 -18.69 -2.40
CA ARG A 312 25.77 -17.90 -3.28
C ARG A 312 25.24 -16.50 -3.61
N ARG A 313 23.92 -16.29 -3.66
CA ARG A 313 23.33 -14.94 -3.81
C ARG A 313 23.38 -14.08 -2.53
N ARG A 314 23.51 -14.68 -1.35
CA ARG A 314 23.62 -13.95 -0.07
C ARG A 314 25.04 -13.45 0.28
N ASN A 315 26.07 -13.93 -0.40
CA ASN A 315 27.46 -13.60 -0.04
C ASN A 315 28.07 -12.42 -0.81
N HIS A 316 27.27 -11.67 -1.59
CA HIS A 316 27.72 -10.43 -2.23
C HIS A 316 27.00 -9.15 -1.77
N LEU A 317 26.13 -9.23 -0.74
CA LEU A 317 25.43 -8.06 -0.18
C LEU A 317 25.66 -7.85 1.33
N ALA A 318 26.48 -8.68 1.98
CA ALA A 318 26.82 -8.53 3.40
C ALA A 318 27.97 -7.53 3.67
N ALA A 319 28.45 -6.80 2.66
CA ALA A 319 29.57 -5.87 2.80
C ALA A 319 29.14 -4.38 2.90
N LEU A 320 27.84 -4.07 2.92
CA LEU A 320 27.34 -2.69 3.04
C LEU A 320 26.26 -2.49 4.12
N SER A 321 25.70 -3.54 4.74
CA SER A 321 24.74 -3.39 5.85
C SER A 321 25.39 -3.30 7.24
N GLY A 322 26.73 -3.34 7.31
CA GLY A 322 27.49 -3.37 8.57
C GLY A 322 28.06 -2.02 9.02
N LEU A 323 27.79 -0.93 8.30
CA LEU A 323 28.49 0.36 8.50
C LEU A 323 27.57 1.55 8.81
N LEU A 324 26.31 1.31 9.19
CA LEU A 324 25.37 2.35 9.62
C LEU A 324 24.51 1.92 10.82
N LYS A 325 25.12 1.19 11.77
CA LYS A 325 24.46 0.79 13.03
C LYS A 325 24.54 1.87 14.12
N GLY A 326 24.49 3.13 13.72
CA GLY A 326 24.48 4.29 14.62
C GLY A 326 23.55 5.37 14.08
N ASN A 327 22.44 5.63 14.78
CA ASN A 327 21.55 6.80 14.64
C ASN A 327 21.08 7.22 13.22
N THR A 328 21.24 6.39 12.18
CA THR A 328 21.07 6.77 10.77
C THR A 328 19.79 6.28 10.11
N ASP A 329 18.85 5.70 10.88
CA ASP A 329 17.52 5.32 10.38
C ASP A 329 16.48 6.48 10.46
N ARG A 330 16.91 7.70 10.80
CA ARG A 330 16.02 8.87 10.85
C ARG A 330 15.55 9.25 9.45
N GLY A 331 14.24 9.44 9.29
CA GLY A 331 13.59 9.80 8.02
C GLY A 331 13.57 8.72 6.94
N ARG A 332 14.04 7.48 7.22
CA ARG A 332 13.98 6.39 6.24
C ARG A 332 12.67 5.63 6.35
N PHE A 333 11.98 5.51 5.22
CA PHE A 333 10.81 4.64 5.10
C PHE A 333 11.23 3.17 5.30
N MET A 334 10.55 2.46 6.20
CA MET A 334 10.72 1.04 6.45
C MET A 334 9.46 0.28 5.98
N PRO A 335 9.55 -0.58 4.95
CA PRO A 335 8.44 -1.43 4.55
C PRO A 335 8.07 -2.38 5.70
N LEU A 336 6.81 -2.38 6.13
CA LEU A 336 6.33 -3.27 7.21
C LEU A 336 6.45 -4.76 6.88
N ARG A 337 6.59 -5.14 5.60
CA ARG A 337 6.85 -6.54 5.21
C ARG A 337 8.15 -7.12 5.79
N ASN A 338 9.07 -6.26 6.23
CA ASN A 338 10.35 -6.70 6.76
C ASN A 338 10.33 -7.03 8.26
N LEU A 339 9.26 -6.68 8.99
CA LEU A 339 9.22 -6.84 10.45
C LEU A 339 9.16 -8.30 10.93
N ASP A 340 8.56 -9.20 10.14
CA ASP A 340 8.46 -10.62 10.51
C ASP A 340 9.74 -11.42 10.23
N SER A 341 10.78 -10.82 9.66
CA SER A 341 12.03 -11.51 9.32
C SER A 341 13.12 -11.46 10.39
N GLU A 342 12.92 -10.68 11.46
CA GLU A 342 13.89 -10.54 12.57
C GLU A 342 13.49 -11.28 13.85
N GLN A 343 12.34 -11.95 13.88
CA GLN A 343 11.89 -12.74 15.04
C GLN A 343 11.47 -14.18 14.66
N VAL A 344 12.39 -14.96 14.07
CA VAL A 344 12.35 -16.43 14.09
C VAL A 344 13.76 -17.00 14.22
#